data_AF-A0A8J4WEV4-F1
#
_entry.id   AF-A0A8J4WEV4-F1
#
_cell.length_a   1.000
_cell.length_b   1.000
_cell.length_c   1.000
_cell.angle_alpha   90.00
_cell.angle_beta   90.00
_cell.angle_gamma   90.00
#
_symmetry.space_group_name_H-M   'P 1'
#
loop_
_entity.id
_entity.type
_entity.pdbx_description
1 polymer ?
#
loop_
_entity_poly.entity_id
_entity_poly.type
_entity_poly.pdbx_seq_one_letter_code
_entity_poly.pdbx_strand_id
1 'polypeptide(L)'
;MKAESVLEPLYAKLSLFSNLSVKNFDGTSRSKRQHEIMYAIEKFVHSIKDRCSFLSREIPSLEVDLNVALADVLETARIFQSSVNSFTCDPMNVDHDVELHRSGSALLSAMSRLLILAELADLSAVDDLIIRVQASVQRIVAAPSAKVGHLTYSRNAE
;
A
#
# COMPACT_ATOMS: atom_id res chain seq x y z
N MET A 1 6.86 6.42 5.61
CA MET A 1 6.96 5.05 6.18
C MET A 1 7.28 4.14 5.00
N LYS A 2 8.48 3.56 4.92
CA LYS A 2 8.93 2.88 3.69
C LYS A 2 8.14 1.60 3.45
N ALA A 3 7.70 1.37 2.21
CA ALA A 3 6.99 0.13 1.84
C ALA A 3 7.80 -1.10 2.28
N GLU A 4 9.12 -1.06 2.13
CA GLU A 4 10.07 -2.09 2.60
C GLU A 4 9.88 -2.51 4.07
N SER A 5 9.61 -1.57 4.99
CA SER A 5 9.46 -1.89 6.43
C SER A 5 8.16 -2.62 6.75
N VAL A 6 7.17 -2.55 5.86
CA VAL A 6 5.89 -3.29 5.96
C VAL A 6 6.01 -4.64 5.26
N LEU A 7 6.81 -4.72 4.20
CA LEU A 7 6.90 -5.87 3.31
C LEU A 7 7.92 -6.91 3.75
N GLU A 8 9.05 -6.51 4.34
CA GLU A 8 10.07 -7.46 4.79
C GLU A 8 9.52 -8.54 5.74
N PRO A 9 8.74 -8.19 6.79
CA PRO A 9 8.16 -9.19 7.69
C PRO A 9 7.17 -10.12 6.99
N LEU A 10 6.50 -9.63 5.93
CA LEU A 10 5.53 -10.38 5.14
C LEU A 10 6.23 -11.30 4.14
N TYR A 11 7.27 -10.81 3.46
CA TYR A 11 8.08 -11.57 2.51
C TYR A 11 8.88 -12.65 3.23
N ALA A 12 9.45 -12.35 4.41
CA ALA A 12 10.12 -13.34 5.25
C ALA A 12 9.15 -14.44 5.73
N LYS A 13 7.91 -14.09 6.12
CA LYS A 13 6.87 -15.07 6.50
C LYS A 13 6.35 -15.87 5.29
N LEU A 14 6.17 -15.24 4.13
CA LEU A 14 5.73 -15.89 2.89
C LEU A 14 6.81 -16.78 2.27
N SER A 15 8.08 -16.39 2.39
CA SER A 15 9.25 -17.21 2.04
C SER A 15 9.44 -18.37 3.02
N LEU A 16 9.14 -18.19 4.31
CA LEU A 16 9.05 -19.32 5.24
C LEU A 16 7.95 -20.31 4.81
N PHE A 17 6.90 -19.84 4.13
CA PHE A 17 5.87 -20.71 3.55
C PHE A 17 6.30 -21.42 2.26
N SER A 18 7.28 -20.90 1.52
CA SER A 18 7.88 -21.68 0.43
C SER A 18 8.67 -22.89 0.92
N ASN A 19 9.00 -22.94 2.22
CA ASN A 19 9.62 -24.07 2.89
C ASN A 19 8.59 -25.02 3.55
N LEU A 20 7.28 -24.78 3.40
CA LEU A 20 6.22 -25.72 3.81
C LEU A 20 6.11 -26.88 2.81
N SER A 21 7.20 -27.58 2.54
CA SER A 21 7.16 -28.82 1.79
C SER A 21 6.48 -29.91 2.61
N VAL A 22 5.76 -30.82 1.95
CA VAL A 22 5.25 -32.10 2.48
C VAL A 22 6.28 -32.82 3.37
N LYS A 23 7.58 -32.69 3.04
CA LYS A 23 8.70 -33.29 3.78
C LYS A 23 8.93 -32.72 5.18
N ASN A 24 8.43 -31.52 5.47
CA ASN A 24 8.64 -30.79 6.73
C ASN A 24 7.43 -30.82 7.67
N PHE A 25 6.35 -31.55 7.31
CA PHE A 25 5.17 -31.72 8.14
C PHE A 25 5.32 -32.94 9.07
N ASP A 26 5.87 -32.72 10.27
CA ASP A 26 6.06 -33.76 11.31
C ASP A 26 4.80 -34.12 12.13
N GLY A 27 3.61 -33.70 11.68
CA GLY A 27 2.34 -34.05 12.33
C GLY A 27 2.01 -33.24 13.61
N THR A 28 2.87 -32.34 14.09
CA THR A 28 2.56 -31.57 15.31
C THR A 28 1.83 -30.23 15.04
N SER A 29 0.56 -30.17 15.46
CA SER A 29 -0.34 -29.01 15.52
C SER A 29 -0.73 -28.32 14.21
N ARG A 30 -1.17 -29.14 13.24
CA ARG A 30 -1.80 -28.76 11.95
C ARG A 30 -2.76 -27.56 12.03
N SER A 31 -3.58 -27.48 13.08
CA SER A 31 -4.64 -26.46 13.26
C SER A 31 -4.14 -25.11 13.80
N LYS A 32 -3.07 -25.08 14.62
CA LYS A 32 -2.54 -23.81 15.16
C LYS A 32 -1.83 -23.00 14.08
N ARG A 33 -0.98 -23.66 13.27
CA ARG A 33 -0.27 -23.00 12.17
C ARG A 33 -1.22 -22.49 11.09
N GLN A 34 -2.27 -23.26 10.74
CA GLN A 34 -3.31 -22.79 9.81
C GLN A 34 -3.99 -21.53 10.34
N HIS A 35 -4.42 -21.55 11.60
CA HIS A 35 -5.10 -20.41 12.21
C HIS A 35 -4.23 -19.15 12.26
N GLU A 36 -2.94 -19.30 12.60
CA GLU A 36 -1.97 -18.18 12.60
C GLU A 36 -1.79 -17.58 11.19
N ILE A 37 -1.74 -18.41 10.16
CA ILE A 37 -1.63 -17.96 8.76
C ILE A 37 -2.89 -17.20 8.34
N MET A 38 -4.07 -17.77 8.60
CA MET A 38 -5.35 -17.14 8.29
C MET A 38 -5.50 -15.80 8.99
N TYR A 39 -5.20 -15.75 10.29
CA TYR A 39 -5.25 -14.53 11.08
C TYR A 39 -4.29 -13.46 10.55
N ALA A 40 -3.07 -13.85 10.17
CA ALA A 40 -2.10 -12.92 9.60
C ALA A 40 -2.58 -12.33 8.27
N ILE A 41 -3.16 -13.14 7.39
CA ILE A 41 -3.73 -12.69 6.11
C ILE A 41 -4.90 -11.74 6.34
N GLU A 42 -5.84 -12.09 7.22
CA GLU A 42 -7.01 -11.27 7.53
C GLU A 42 -6.62 -9.91 8.10
N LYS A 43 -5.71 -9.90 9.08
CA LYS A 43 -5.19 -8.66 9.68
C LYS A 43 -4.54 -7.78 8.62
N PHE A 44 -3.79 -8.38 7.70
CA PHE A 44 -3.13 -7.67 6.62
C PHE A 44 -4.14 -7.08 5.62
N VAL A 45 -5.10 -7.89 5.16
CA VAL A 45 -6.19 -7.47 4.26
C VAL A 45 -6.96 -6.29 4.86
N HIS A 46 -7.25 -6.34 6.15
CA HIS A 46 -7.90 -5.23 6.87
C HIS A 46 -7.04 -3.97 6.85
N SER A 47 -5.75 -4.09 7.20
CA SER A 47 -4.82 -2.95 7.20
C SER A 47 -4.65 -2.31 5.82
N ILE A 48 -4.66 -3.09 4.75
CA ILE A 48 -4.56 -2.57 3.38
C ILE A 48 -5.84 -1.83 2.98
N LYS A 49 -7.02 -2.37 3.29
CA LYS A 49 -8.29 -1.70 3.00
C LYS A 49 -8.35 -0.30 3.62
N ASP A 50 -7.99 -0.18 4.90
CA ASP A 50 -7.98 1.09 5.61
C ASP A 50 -7.03 2.09 4.95
N ARG A 51 -5.83 1.62 4.57
CA ARG A 51 -4.81 2.46 3.95
C ARG A 51 -5.21 2.93 2.54
N CYS A 52 -5.76 2.04 1.72
CA CYS A 52 -6.27 2.38 0.39
C CYS A 52 -7.46 3.35 0.48
N SER A 53 -8.38 3.13 1.42
CA SER A 53 -9.50 4.05 1.62
C SER A 53 -9.04 5.46 2.00
N PHE A 54 -7.99 5.57 2.82
CA PHE A 54 -7.37 6.86 3.13
C PHE A 54 -6.72 7.48 1.88
N LEU A 55 -5.88 6.74 1.16
CA LEU A 55 -5.16 7.24 -0.02
C LEU A 55 -6.11 7.70 -1.13
N SER A 56 -7.18 6.95 -1.41
CA SER A 56 -8.16 7.33 -2.43
C SER A 56 -8.88 8.65 -2.11
N ARG A 57 -9.02 9.02 -0.83
CA ARG A 57 -9.59 10.32 -0.42
C ARG A 57 -8.62 11.47 -0.60
N GLU A 58 -7.35 11.24 -0.27
CA GLU A 58 -6.31 12.26 -0.35
C GLU A 58 -5.89 12.53 -1.81
N ILE A 59 -5.97 11.52 -2.67
CA ILE A 59 -5.50 11.58 -4.06
C ILE A 59 -6.59 11.03 -5.00
N PRO A 60 -7.63 11.83 -5.30
CA PRO A 60 -8.77 11.38 -6.11
C PRO A 60 -8.40 10.92 -7.52
N SER A 61 -7.31 11.43 -8.09
CA SER A 61 -6.81 11.04 -9.41
C SER A 61 -6.38 9.58 -9.50
N LEU A 62 -6.03 8.95 -8.37
CA LEU A 62 -5.62 7.54 -8.29
C LEU A 62 -6.70 6.64 -7.71
N GLU A 63 -7.89 7.16 -7.40
CA GLU A 63 -8.96 6.39 -6.75
C GLU A 63 -9.32 5.12 -7.53
N VAL A 64 -9.49 5.24 -8.86
CA VAL A 64 -9.86 4.11 -9.72
C VAL A 64 -8.77 3.05 -9.72
N ASP A 65 -7.52 3.44 -9.95
CA ASP A 65 -6.39 2.50 -10.02
C ASP A 65 -6.13 1.81 -8.67
N LEU A 66 -6.21 2.57 -7.57
CA LEU A 66 -6.10 2.03 -6.21
C LEU A 66 -7.23 1.04 -5.90
N ASN A 67 -8.47 1.35 -6.31
CA ASN A 67 -9.60 0.46 -6.09
C ASN A 67 -9.48 -0.84 -6.91
N VAL A 68 -9.02 -0.76 -8.15
CA VAL A 68 -8.77 -1.95 -8.99
C VAL A 68 -7.66 -2.82 -8.38
N ALA A 69 -6.52 -2.21 -8.01
CA ALA A 69 -5.43 -2.95 -7.41
C ALA A 69 -5.80 -3.53 -6.03
N LEU A 70 -6.61 -2.81 -5.24
CA LEU A 70 -7.16 -3.34 -4.00
C LEU A 70 -8.05 -4.55 -4.28
N ALA A 71 -8.97 -4.47 -5.24
CA ALA A 71 -9.84 -5.60 -5.58
C ALA A 71 -9.05 -6.85 -5.98
N ASP A 72 -7.99 -6.69 -6.78
CA ASP A 72 -7.05 -7.76 -7.14
C ASP A 72 -6.41 -8.40 -5.90
N VAL A 73 -5.93 -7.58 -4.95
CA VAL A 73 -5.34 -8.08 -3.68
C VAL A 73 -6.36 -8.85 -2.86
N LEU A 74 -7.61 -8.38 -2.80
CA LEU A 74 -8.67 -9.05 -2.05
C LEU A 74 -9.03 -10.41 -2.65
N GLU A 75 -9.16 -10.48 -3.98
CA GLU A 75 -9.50 -11.74 -4.64
C GLU A 75 -8.36 -12.75 -4.53
N THR A 76 -7.11 -12.32 -4.78
CA THR A 76 -5.94 -13.19 -4.63
C THR A 76 -5.73 -13.64 -3.18
N ALA A 77 -6.04 -12.80 -2.19
CA ALA A 77 -6.00 -13.19 -0.79
C ALA A 77 -7.06 -14.26 -0.46
N ARG A 78 -8.27 -14.12 -0.99
CA ARG A 78 -9.35 -15.10 -0.82
C ARG A 78 -8.98 -16.46 -1.45
N ILE A 79 -8.40 -16.44 -2.65
CA ILE A 79 -7.91 -17.65 -3.32
C ILE A 79 -6.81 -18.30 -2.47
N PHE A 80 -5.83 -17.53 -2.01
CA PHE A 80 -4.74 -18.03 -1.17
C PHE A 80 -5.26 -18.64 0.15
N GLN A 81 -6.23 -18.00 0.82
CA GLN A 81 -6.86 -18.56 2.01
C GLN A 81 -7.52 -19.92 1.73
N SER A 82 -8.22 -20.05 0.61
CA SER A 82 -8.81 -21.32 0.18
C SER A 82 -7.73 -22.38 -0.05
N SER A 83 -6.63 -22.03 -0.72
CA SER A 83 -5.53 -22.95 -0.99
C SER A 83 -4.81 -23.39 0.28
N VAL A 84 -4.61 -22.48 1.24
CA VAL A 84 -4.08 -22.84 2.57
C VAL A 84 -5.02 -23.83 3.25
N ASN A 85 -6.34 -23.61 3.21
CA ASN A 85 -7.28 -24.54 3.82
C ASN A 85 -7.26 -25.93 3.15
N SER A 86 -7.23 -25.99 1.82
CA SER A 86 -7.14 -27.27 1.09
C SER A 86 -5.85 -28.01 1.42
N PHE A 87 -4.71 -27.32 1.41
CA PHE A 87 -3.41 -27.89 1.75
C PHE A 87 -3.35 -28.35 3.21
N THR A 88 -3.90 -27.61 4.16
CA THR A 88 -3.88 -28.03 5.57
C THR A 88 -4.82 -29.20 5.84
N CYS A 89 -5.92 -29.33 5.09
CA CYS A 89 -6.81 -30.49 5.16
C CYS A 89 -6.15 -31.77 4.63
N ASP A 90 -5.43 -31.68 3.51
CA ASP A 90 -4.73 -32.79 2.89
C ASP A 90 -3.34 -32.38 2.37
N PRO A 91 -2.31 -32.39 3.25
CA PRO A 91 -0.95 -31.92 2.92
C PRO A 91 -0.15 -32.91 2.07
N MET A 92 -0.59 -34.16 1.95
CA MET A 92 0.11 -35.17 1.14
C MET A 92 -0.25 -35.06 -0.34
N ASN A 93 -1.28 -34.27 -0.65
CA ASN A 93 -1.72 -34.00 -2.00
C ASN A 93 -0.83 -32.93 -2.64
N VAL A 94 -0.07 -33.36 -3.65
CA VAL A 94 0.86 -32.52 -4.40
C VAL A 94 0.12 -31.39 -5.14
N ASP A 95 -1.12 -31.61 -5.59
CA ASP A 95 -1.88 -30.57 -6.29
C ASP A 95 -2.25 -29.42 -5.34
N HIS A 96 -2.54 -29.72 -4.06
CA HIS A 96 -2.78 -28.69 -3.05
C HIS A 96 -1.52 -27.88 -2.73
N ASP A 97 -0.35 -28.52 -2.71
CA ASP A 97 0.95 -27.86 -2.51
C ASP A 97 1.25 -26.89 -3.66
N VAL A 98 1.08 -27.34 -4.90
CA VAL A 98 1.25 -26.52 -6.09
C VAL A 98 0.28 -25.33 -6.09
N GLU A 99 -0.99 -25.55 -5.77
CA GLU A 99 -1.99 -24.49 -5.75
C GLU A 99 -1.74 -23.47 -4.62
N LEU A 100 -1.24 -23.93 -3.47
CA LEU A 100 -0.80 -23.07 -2.38
C LEU A 100 0.32 -22.12 -2.83
N HIS A 101 1.37 -22.65 -3.46
CA HIS A 101 2.46 -21.84 -3.99
C HIS A 101 2.03 -20.87 -5.10
N ARG A 102 1.17 -21.34 -6.01
CA ARG A 102 0.65 -20.53 -7.12
C ARG A 102 -0.19 -19.36 -6.62
N SER A 103 -1.14 -19.62 -5.72
CA SER A 103 -2.00 -18.60 -5.14
C SER A 103 -1.24 -17.61 -4.25
N GLY A 104 -0.25 -18.06 -3.49
CA GLY A 104 0.63 -17.18 -2.72
C GLY A 104 1.45 -16.25 -3.60
N SER A 105 1.98 -16.76 -4.72
CA SER A 105 2.71 -15.94 -5.70
C SER A 105 1.81 -14.91 -6.39
N ALA A 106 0.56 -15.29 -6.69
CA ALA A 106 -0.44 -14.37 -7.25
C ALA A 106 -0.78 -13.23 -6.29
N LEU A 107 -0.97 -13.54 -5.00
CA LEU A 107 -1.19 -12.54 -3.95
C LEU A 107 0.00 -11.58 -3.83
N LEU A 108 1.23 -12.09 -3.83
CA LEU A 108 2.44 -11.26 -3.82
C LEU A 108 2.50 -10.34 -5.04
N SER A 109 2.17 -10.84 -6.23
CA SER A 109 2.16 -10.03 -7.45
C SER A 109 1.12 -8.90 -7.40
N ALA A 110 -0.10 -9.19 -6.94
CA ALA A 110 -1.15 -8.19 -6.76
C ALA A 110 -0.73 -7.12 -5.73
N MET A 111 -0.11 -7.55 -4.63
CA MET A 111 0.43 -6.64 -3.61
C MET A 111 1.49 -5.72 -4.19
N SER A 112 2.46 -6.25 -4.94
CA SER A 112 3.50 -5.43 -5.58
C SER A 112 2.91 -4.35 -6.49
N ARG A 113 1.87 -4.67 -7.27
CA ARG A 113 1.17 -3.68 -8.11
C ARG A 113 0.52 -2.58 -7.27
N LEU A 114 -0.16 -2.94 -6.19
CA LEU A 114 -0.78 -1.97 -5.29
C LEU A 114 0.24 -1.04 -4.63
N LEU A 115 1.41 -1.57 -4.26
CA LEU A 115 2.47 -0.79 -3.61
C LEU A 115 3.12 0.20 -4.57
N ILE A 116 3.33 -0.20 -5.82
CA ILE A 116 3.81 0.71 -6.88
C ILE A 116 2.82 1.87 -7.06
N LEU A 117 1.50 1.58 -7.10
CA LEU A 117 0.49 2.63 -7.18
C LEU A 117 0.49 3.55 -5.96
N ALA A 118 0.68 3.01 -4.76
CA ALA A 118 0.79 3.81 -3.54
C ALA A 118 2.05 4.72 -3.56
N GLU A 119 3.15 4.27 -4.15
CA GLU A 119 4.37 5.07 -4.31
C GLU A 119 4.19 6.19 -5.35
N LEU A 120 3.50 5.91 -6.47
CA LEU A 120 3.10 6.94 -7.44
C LEU A 120 2.19 8.01 -6.82
N ALA A 121 1.37 7.62 -5.84
CA ALA A 121 0.52 8.53 -5.09
C ALA A 121 1.33 9.52 -4.25
N ASP A 122 2.34 9.03 -3.52
CA ASP A 122 3.23 9.87 -2.71
C ASP A 122 4.00 10.88 -3.57
N LEU A 123 4.51 10.43 -4.73
CA LEU A 123 5.18 11.31 -5.70
C LEU A 123 4.24 12.39 -6.26
N SER A 124 3.00 12.03 -6.59
CA SER A 124 2.01 12.99 -7.09
C SER A 124 1.68 14.07 -6.07
N ALA A 125 1.57 13.70 -4.79
CA ALA A 125 1.34 14.67 -3.71
C ALA A 125 2.50 15.66 -3.54
N VAL A 126 3.74 15.20 -3.76
CA VAL A 126 4.95 16.04 -3.75
C VAL A 126 4.97 16.99 -4.95
N ASP A 127 4.68 16.51 -6.15
CA ASP A 127 4.62 17.35 -7.37
C ASP A 127 3.58 18.47 -7.23
N ASP A 128 2.41 18.14 -6.70
CA ASP A 128 1.35 19.11 -6.39
C ASP A 128 1.82 20.21 -5.42
N LEU A 129 2.58 19.82 -4.39
CA LEU A 129 3.17 20.76 -3.45
C LEU A 129 4.18 21.68 -4.14
N ILE A 130 5.05 21.13 -4.99
CA ILE A 130 6.04 21.89 -5.75
C ILE A 130 5.34 22.92 -6.64
N ILE A 131 4.30 22.54 -7.37
CA ILE A 131 3.51 23.44 -8.22
C ILE A 131 2.90 24.58 -7.39
N ARG A 132 2.30 24.26 -6.22
CA ARG A 132 1.73 25.26 -5.31
C ARG A 132 2.77 26.24 -4.77
N VAL A 133 3.95 25.74 -4.41
CA VAL A 133 5.07 26.57 -3.95
C VAL A 133 5.56 27.48 -5.08
N GLN A 134 5.78 26.95 -6.28
CA GLN A 134 6.19 27.72 -7.46
C GLN A 134 5.19 28.84 -7.79
N ALA A 135 3.89 28.53 -7.80
CA ALA A 135 2.84 29.52 -8.03
C ALA A 135 2.81 30.61 -6.93
N SER A 136 3.14 30.25 -5.69
CA SER A 136 3.25 31.21 -4.58
C SER A 136 4.46 32.13 -4.75
N VAL A 137 5.61 31.58 -5.14
CA VAL A 137 6.82 32.37 -5.43
C VAL A 137 6.57 33.33 -6.60
N GLN A 138 5.95 32.87 -7.68
CA GLN A 138 5.61 33.72 -8.83
C GLN A 138 4.70 34.88 -8.43
N ARG A 139 3.70 34.64 -7.56
CA ARG A 139 2.83 35.71 -7.02
C ARG A 139 3.61 36.74 -6.21
N ILE A 140 4.58 36.32 -5.40
CA ILE A 140 5.43 37.24 -4.62
C ILE A 140 6.31 38.07 -5.56
N VAL A 141 6.92 37.45 -6.57
CA VAL A 141 7.76 38.14 -7.56
C VAL A 141 6.95 39.12 -8.40
N ALA A 142 5.72 38.75 -8.77
CA ALA A 142 4.82 39.60 -9.55
C ALA A 142 4.15 40.70 -8.71
N ALA A 143 4.26 40.67 -7.37
CA ALA A 143 3.66 41.68 -6.52
C ALA A 143 4.37 43.03 -6.73
N PRO A 144 3.65 44.11 -7.06
CA PRO A 144 4.25 45.43 -7.15
C PRO A 144 4.80 45.82 -5.77
N SER A 145 6.05 46.29 -5.74
CA SER A 145 6.67 46.80 -4.51
C SER A 145 5.78 47.91 -3.96
N ALA A 146 5.11 47.64 -2.82
CA ALA A 146 4.29 48.63 -2.15
C ALA A 146 5.21 49.79 -1.75
N LYS A 147 5.08 50.91 -2.47
CA LYS A 147 5.76 52.16 -2.12
C LYS A 147 5.45 52.45 -0.66
N VAL A 148 6.47 52.36 0.19
CA VAL A 148 6.48 52.99 1.51
C VAL A 148 6.07 54.44 1.27
N GLY A 149 4.86 54.79 1.71
CA GLY A 149 4.28 56.11 1.50
C GLY A 149 5.25 57.16 2.02
N HIS A 150 5.85 57.90 1.09
CA HIS A 150 6.58 59.10 1.42
C HIS A 150 5.54 60.10 1.94
N LEU A 151 5.47 60.26 3.26
CA LEU A 151 4.73 61.34 3.91
C LEU A 151 5.40 62.66 3.49
N THR A 152 5.03 63.18 2.32
CA THR A 152 5.27 64.57 1.97
C THR A 152 4.30 65.40 2.79
N TYR A 153 4.77 65.89 3.93
CA TYR A 153 4.11 66.93 4.70
C TYR A 153 4.22 68.23 3.90
N SER A 154 3.24 68.47 3.02
CA SER A 154 3.07 69.77 2.37
C SER A 154 2.58 70.77 3.42
N ARG A 155 3.52 71.65 3.78
CA ARG A 155 3.35 72.98 4.34
C ARG A 155 2.18 73.70 3.66
N ASN A 156 1.08 73.93 4.38
CA ASN A 156 0.14 74.98 4.04
C ASN A 156 0.35 76.14 5.00
N ALA A 157 0.66 77.28 4.40
CA ALA A 157 0.69 78.59 5.01
C ALA A 157 -0.74 79.04 5.33
N GLU A 158 -0.92 79.61 6.52
CA GLU A 158 -1.71 80.81 6.81
C GLU A 158 -1.25 81.38 8.17
#